data_AF-A0A3A9WZS5-F1
#
_entry.id   AF-A0A3A9WZS5-F1
#
_cell.length_a   1.000
_cell.length_b   1.000
_cell.length_c   1.000
_cell.angle_alpha   90.00
_cell.angle_beta   90.00
_cell.angle_gamma   90.00
#
_symmetry.space_group_name_H-M   'P 1'
#
loop_
_entity.id
_entity.type
_entity.pdbx_description
1 polymer ?
#
loop_
_entity_poly.entity_id
_entity_poly.type
_entity_poly.pdbx_seq_one_letter_code
_entity_poly.pdbx_strand_id
1 'polypeptide(L)'
;MKNKEDELLSVQYRIEKSGMKQQKLEDRLVSISKELKRSKRNSIIFMILFFLVVIGMSFTMYYLNQDGFNPDSDQAKDTPENIDQIKKMNDSLQEELMKLKTDISDYKEKLGSRVEGNSEISVDSTVVYSIKDTIEDDSKKLKFKKQHCYVKNVFRTNGVIFIEVDYIEYYKGRKAVEKAKENNEAEYDIDKNGDTLYFLYDNYYVSNTNTKLRRLELNDKVRIQSLNQISKGFPLKAFQKIISDNPIMLLEMNDGIVYKITKQKLP
;
A
#
# COMPACT_ATOMS: atom_id res chain seq x y z
N MET A 1 -43.78 -43.02 -18.80
CA MET A 1 -44.41 -42.14 -17.79
C MET A 1 -43.36 -41.44 -16.90
N LYS A 2 -42.24 -42.09 -16.51
CA LYS A 2 -41.17 -41.47 -15.69
C LYS A 2 -40.63 -40.11 -16.15
N ASN A 3 -40.41 -39.90 -17.46
CA ASN A 3 -39.84 -38.63 -17.95
C ASN A 3 -40.68 -37.38 -17.65
N LYS A 4 -42.02 -37.51 -17.52
CA LYS A 4 -42.89 -36.35 -17.24
C LYS A 4 -42.82 -35.91 -15.77
N GLU A 5 -42.58 -36.84 -14.86
CA GLU A 5 -42.45 -36.56 -13.43
C GLU A 5 -41.12 -35.85 -13.14
N ASP A 6 -40.03 -36.29 -13.77
CA ASP A 6 -38.71 -35.66 -13.65
C ASP A 6 -38.69 -34.22 -14.21
N GLU A 7 -39.41 -33.97 -15.31
CA GLU A 7 -39.57 -32.62 -15.86
C GLU A 7 -40.35 -31.71 -14.91
N LEU A 8 -41.45 -32.18 -14.30
CA LEU A 8 -42.24 -31.41 -13.34
C LEU A 8 -41.43 -31.05 -12.07
N LEU A 9 -40.66 -32.02 -11.55
CA LEU A 9 -39.74 -31.80 -10.43
C LEU A 9 -38.69 -30.73 -10.77
N SER A 10 -38.14 -30.76 -11.99
CA SER A 10 -37.15 -29.78 -12.43
C SER A 10 -37.72 -28.36 -12.56
N VAL A 11 -38.99 -28.24 -12.98
CA VAL A 11 -39.70 -26.96 -13.10
C VAL A 11 -40.03 -26.40 -11.72
N GLN A 12 -40.53 -27.23 -10.81
CA GLN A 12 -40.80 -26.83 -9.43
C GLN A 12 -39.54 -26.33 -8.73
N TYR A 13 -38.42 -27.04 -8.89
CA TYR A 13 -37.12 -26.61 -8.37
C TYR A 13 -36.67 -25.26 -8.95
N ARG A 14 -36.89 -25.01 -10.25
CA ARG A 14 -36.57 -23.71 -10.87
C ARG A 14 -37.43 -22.58 -10.32
N ILE A 15 -38.72 -22.82 -10.09
CA ILE A 15 -39.64 -21.85 -9.50
C ILE A 15 -39.19 -21.51 -8.08
N GLU A 16 -38.96 -22.52 -7.23
CA GLU A 16 -38.52 -22.31 -5.85
C GLU A 16 -37.19 -21.56 -5.78
N LYS A 17 -36.23 -21.94 -6.63
CA LYS A 17 -34.94 -21.25 -6.74
C LYS A 17 -35.07 -19.79 -7.18
N SER A 18 -36.03 -19.49 -8.06
CA SER A 18 -36.31 -18.11 -8.47
C SER A 18 -36.95 -17.30 -7.33
N GLY A 19 -37.86 -17.91 -6.56
CA GLY A 19 -38.47 -17.30 -5.37
C GLY A 19 -37.44 -16.94 -4.29
N MET A 20 -36.53 -17.87 -3.96
CA MET A 20 -35.46 -17.61 -2.99
C MET A 20 -34.52 -16.47 -3.44
N LYS A 21 -34.24 -16.35 -4.74
CA LYS A 21 -33.42 -15.26 -5.28
C LYS A 21 -34.14 -13.91 -5.16
N GLN A 22 -35.45 -13.88 -5.41
CA GLN A 22 -36.25 -12.67 -5.32
C GLN A 22 -36.35 -12.18 -3.87
N GLN A 23 -36.62 -13.08 -2.93
CA GLN A 23 -36.65 -12.76 -1.50
C GLN A 23 -35.29 -12.22 -1.01
N LYS A 24 -34.18 -12.83 -1.45
CA LYS A 24 -32.84 -12.35 -1.11
C LYS A 24 -32.54 -10.95 -1.69
N LEU A 25 -33.13 -10.59 -2.82
CA LEU A 25 -33.02 -9.25 -3.38
C LEU A 25 -33.86 -8.24 -2.58
N GLU A 26 -35.07 -8.62 -2.17
CA GLU A 26 -35.93 -7.78 -1.33
C GLU A 26 -35.28 -7.50 0.04
N ASP A 27 -34.73 -8.52 0.70
CA ASP A 27 -34.00 -8.36 1.97
C ASP A 27 -32.79 -7.41 1.83
N ARG A 28 -32.09 -7.48 0.69
CA ARG A 28 -30.99 -6.56 0.37
C ARG A 28 -31.48 -5.13 0.15
N LEU A 29 -32.61 -4.94 -0.53
CA LEU A 29 -33.18 -3.60 -0.75
C LEU A 29 -33.68 -2.99 0.57
N VAL A 30 -34.31 -3.78 1.44
CA VAL A 30 -34.77 -3.33 2.76
C VAL A 30 -33.61 -2.93 3.65
N SER A 31 -32.53 -3.72 3.67
CA SER A 31 -31.32 -3.38 4.45
C SER A 31 -30.63 -2.12 3.92
N ILE A 32 -30.48 -1.97 2.60
CA ILE A 32 -29.93 -0.75 1.99
C ILE A 32 -30.79 0.47 2.31
N SER A 33 -32.12 0.35 2.23
CA SER A 33 -33.05 1.45 2.58
C SER A 33 -32.92 1.86 4.05
N LYS A 34 -32.78 0.88 4.96
CA LYS A 34 -32.59 1.12 6.40
C LYS A 34 -31.25 1.81 6.69
N GLU A 35 -30.19 1.43 5.98
CA GLU A 35 -28.87 2.08 6.06
C GLU A 35 -28.91 3.52 5.50
N LEU A 36 -29.57 3.74 4.37
CA LEU A 36 -29.76 5.08 3.80
C LEU A 36 -30.52 6.01 4.75
N LYS A 37 -31.58 5.51 5.38
CA LYS A 37 -32.37 6.28 6.36
C LYS A 37 -31.56 6.64 7.60
N ARG A 38 -30.71 5.73 8.08
CA ARG A 38 -29.78 5.99 9.20
C ARG A 38 -28.70 7.00 8.82
N SER A 39 -28.18 6.91 7.60
CA SER A 39 -27.20 7.87 7.05
C SER A 39 -27.79 9.27 6.91
N LYS A 40 -29.01 9.41 6.37
CA LYS A 40 -29.69 10.70 6.20
C LYS A 40 -29.93 11.40 7.55
N ARG A 41 -30.30 10.64 8.59
CA ARG A 41 -30.47 11.19 9.94
C ARG A 41 -29.15 11.72 10.51
N ASN A 42 -28.05 10.98 10.34
CA ASN A 42 -26.73 11.43 10.76
C ASN A 42 -26.29 12.68 9.98
N SER A 43 -26.56 12.72 8.66
CA SER A 43 -26.25 13.87 7.81
C SER A 43 -26.98 15.14 8.26
N ILE A 44 -28.24 15.04 8.70
CA ILE A 44 -29.00 16.19 9.22
C ILE A 44 -28.39 16.70 10.53
N ILE A 45 -27.97 15.80 11.43
CA ILE A 45 -27.31 16.19 12.69
C ILE A 45 -26.00 16.94 12.41
N PHE A 46 -25.18 16.46 11.46
CA PHE A 46 -23.96 17.16 11.05
C PHE A 46 -24.22 18.54 10.44
N MET A 47 -25.30 18.67 9.64
CA MET A 47 -25.67 19.97 9.06
C MET A 47 -26.05 20.97 10.15
N ILE A 48 -26.83 20.56 11.15
CA ILE A 48 -27.20 21.41 12.30
C ILE A 48 -25.96 21.81 13.10
N LEU A 49 -25.05 20.87 13.37
CA LEU A 49 -23.79 21.15 14.08
C LEU A 49 -22.94 22.19 13.33
N PHE A 50 -22.86 22.08 12.00
CA PHE A 50 -22.12 23.03 11.17
C PHE A 50 -22.70 24.44 11.27
N PHE A 51 -24.02 24.60 11.21
CA PHE A 51 -24.66 25.91 11.36
C PHE A 51 -24.40 26.52 12.75
N LEU A 52 -24.37 25.73 13.82
CA LEU A 52 -24.06 26.22 15.16
C LEU A 52 -22.63 26.76 15.24
N VAL A 53 -21.65 26.11 14.60
CA VAL A 53 -20.26 26.57 14.56
C VAL A 53 -20.14 27.89 13.80
N VAL A 54 -20.83 28.03 12.65
CA VAL A 54 -20.81 29.27 11.86
C VAL A 54 -21.41 30.43 12.64
N ILE A 55 -22.55 30.21 13.30
CA ILE A 55 -23.18 31.24 14.16
C ILE A 55 -22.25 31.63 15.30
N GLY A 56 -21.60 30.67 15.95
CA GLY A 56 -20.62 30.92 17.01
C GLY A 56 -19.45 31.79 16.53
N MET A 57 -18.87 31.48 15.36
CA MET A 57 -17.80 32.28 14.78
C MET A 57 -18.26 33.71 14.44
N SER A 58 -19.44 33.87 13.86
CA SER A 58 -20.01 35.20 13.59
C SER A 58 -20.22 36.00 14.87
N PHE A 59 -20.67 35.36 15.95
CA PHE A 59 -20.83 36.00 17.26
C PHE A 59 -19.49 36.44 17.84
N THR A 60 -18.45 35.60 17.78
CA THR A 60 -17.11 35.97 18.25
C THR A 60 -16.52 37.14 17.46
N MET A 61 -16.69 37.16 16.13
CA MET A 61 -16.28 38.27 15.27
C MET A 61 -17.02 39.56 15.60
N TYR A 62 -18.32 39.47 15.92
CA TYR A 62 -19.13 40.62 16.30
C TYR A 62 -18.64 41.23 17.62
N TYR A 63 -18.35 40.40 18.64
CA TYR A 63 -17.81 40.87 19.92
C TYR A 63 -16.42 41.49 19.77
N LEU A 64 -15.52 40.86 19.00
CA LEU A 64 -14.19 41.40 18.73
C LEU A 64 -14.23 42.77 18.04
N ASN A 65 -15.20 42.99 17.16
CA ASN A 65 -15.41 44.30 16.52
C ASN A 65 -16.05 45.33 17.45
N GLN A 66 -16.82 44.91 18.47
CA GLN A 66 -17.51 45.83 19.38
C GLN A 66 -16.57 46.38 20.47
N ASP A 67 -15.60 45.58 20.94
CA ASP A 67 -14.65 45.98 21.98
C ASP A 67 -13.49 46.86 21.50
N GLY A 68 -13.50 47.32 20.24
CA GLY A 68 -12.48 48.23 19.73
C GLY A 68 -11.07 47.66 19.86
N PHE A 69 -10.90 46.36 19.63
CA PHE A 69 -9.59 45.72 19.57
C PHE A 69 -8.86 46.26 18.32
N ASN A 70 -8.20 47.39 18.47
CA ASN A 70 -7.09 47.80 17.61
C ASN A 70 -5.92 46.90 18.03
N PRO A 71 -5.55 45.85 17.26
CA PRO A 71 -4.22 45.29 17.43
C PRO A 71 -3.24 46.43 17.13
N ASP A 72 -2.55 46.92 18.16
CA ASP A 72 -1.49 47.92 17.99
C ASP A 72 -0.60 47.49 16.83
N SER A 73 -0.55 48.35 15.81
CA SER A 73 0.17 48.13 14.56
C SER A 73 1.70 48.23 14.71
N ASP A 74 2.23 48.05 15.91
CA ASP A 74 3.64 48.21 16.23
C ASP A 74 4.49 46.96 15.93
N GLN A 75 3.90 45.90 15.36
CA GLN A 75 4.65 44.73 14.86
C GLN A 75 4.81 44.65 13.33
N ALA A 76 4.64 45.76 12.61
CA ALA A 76 4.81 45.80 11.16
C ALA A 76 6.17 46.37 10.68
N LYS A 77 7.22 46.34 11.53
CA LYS A 77 8.56 46.86 11.15
C LYS A 77 9.64 45.82 10.86
N ASP A 78 9.40 44.53 11.07
CA ASP A 78 10.43 43.47 10.88
C ASP A 78 10.28 42.64 9.59
N THR A 79 9.37 42.99 8.68
CA THR A 79 9.08 42.18 7.48
C THR A 79 9.79 42.50 6.16
N PRO A 80 10.48 43.64 5.91
CA PRO A 80 11.16 43.83 4.63
C PRO A 80 12.48 43.04 4.51
N GLU A 81 13.22 42.80 5.61
CA GLU A 81 14.50 42.06 5.56
C GLU A 81 14.32 40.56 5.21
N ASN A 82 13.24 39.93 5.68
CA ASN A 82 12.97 38.53 5.39
C ASN A 82 12.62 38.29 3.91
N ILE A 83 11.95 39.24 3.26
CA ILE A 83 11.56 39.11 1.84
C ILE A 83 12.81 39.15 0.95
N ASP A 84 13.77 40.04 1.23
CA ASP A 84 15.01 40.13 0.46
C ASP A 84 15.91 38.91 0.69
N GLN A 85 15.94 38.35 1.91
CA GLN A 85 16.66 37.10 2.17
C GLN A 85 16.03 35.92 1.42
N ILE A 86 14.69 35.81 1.42
CA ILE A 86 13.96 34.77 0.68
C ILE A 86 14.20 34.89 -0.82
N LYS A 87 14.23 36.13 -1.35
CA LYS A 87 14.48 36.39 -2.77
C LYS A 87 15.90 36.00 -3.17
N LYS A 88 16.91 36.40 -2.39
CA LYS A 88 18.31 35.98 -2.60
C LYS A 88 18.48 34.46 -2.55
N MET A 89 17.78 33.77 -1.65
CA MET A 89 17.84 32.32 -1.57
C MET A 89 17.23 31.63 -2.80
N ASN A 90 16.13 32.17 -3.33
CA ASN A 90 15.52 31.67 -4.56
C ASN A 90 16.43 31.86 -5.78
N ASP A 91 17.07 33.02 -5.90
CA ASP A 91 18.00 33.30 -7.00
C ASP A 91 19.22 32.37 -6.94
N SER A 92 19.78 32.14 -5.74
CA SER A 92 20.89 31.19 -5.51
C SER A 92 20.50 29.75 -5.86
N LEU A 93 19.29 29.31 -5.51
CA LEU A 93 18.78 27.98 -5.84
C LEU A 93 18.60 27.79 -7.35
N GLN A 94 18.16 28.82 -8.06
CA GLN A 94 18.04 28.77 -9.52
C GLN A 94 19.41 28.65 -10.21
N GLU A 95 20.43 29.33 -9.69
CA GLU A 95 21.80 29.24 -10.19
C GLU A 95 22.39 27.84 -9.97
N GLU A 96 22.21 27.26 -8.78
CA GLU A 96 22.64 25.87 -8.51
C GLU A 96 21.95 24.86 -9.42
N LEU A 97 20.64 25.04 -9.69
CA LEU A 97 19.92 24.17 -10.62
C LEU A 97 20.41 24.30 -12.07
N MET A 98 20.76 25.50 -12.52
CA MET A 98 21.37 25.67 -13.85
C MET A 98 22.72 24.98 -13.93
N LYS A 99 23.57 25.15 -12.90
CA LYS A 99 24.89 24.52 -12.86
C LYS A 99 24.77 23.00 -12.88
N LEU A 100 23.89 22.43 -12.06
CA LEU A 100 23.67 20.98 -12.01
C LEU A 100 23.14 20.44 -13.34
N LYS A 101 22.26 21.19 -14.02
CA LYS A 101 21.73 20.81 -15.34
C LYS A 101 22.82 20.80 -16.40
N THR A 102 23.74 21.77 -16.37
CA THR A 102 24.91 21.80 -17.26
C THR A 102 25.85 20.64 -16.97
N ASP A 103 26.18 20.39 -15.70
CA ASP A 103 27.05 19.29 -15.29
C ASP A 103 26.48 17.91 -15.72
N ILE A 104 25.16 17.73 -15.63
CA ILE A 104 24.48 16.51 -16.11
C ILE A 104 24.56 16.37 -17.64
N SER A 105 24.43 17.48 -18.36
CA SER A 105 24.55 17.50 -19.82
C SER A 105 25.96 17.09 -20.27
N ASP A 106 26.98 17.67 -19.64
CA ASP A 106 28.39 17.39 -19.94
C ASP A 106 28.74 15.94 -19.60
N TYR A 107 28.21 15.41 -18.48
CA TYR A 107 28.37 13.99 -18.14
C TYR A 107 27.72 13.06 -19.17
N LYS A 108 26.54 13.43 -19.69
CA LYS A 108 25.83 12.63 -20.69
C LYS A 108 26.58 12.62 -22.02
N GLU A 109 27.13 13.76 -22.44
CA GLU A 109 27.96 13.86 -23.65
C GLU A 109 29.27 13.06 -23.52
N LYS A 110 29.88 13.09 -22.33
CA LYS A 110 31.09 12.30 -22.01
C LYS A 110 30.82 10.80 -21.93
N LEU A 111 29.60 10.37 -21.60
CA LEU A 111 29.20 8.97 -21.66
C LEU A 111 28.92 8.50 -23.10
N GLY A 112 28.35 9.36 -23.94
CA GLY A 112 28.05 9.05 -25.34
C GLY A 112 29.30 8.87 -26.22
N SER A 113 30.42 9.48 -25.84
CA SER A 113 31.68 9.44 -26.59
C SER A 113 32.65 8.31 -26.16
N ARG A 114 32.27 7.47 -25.18
CA ARG A 114 33.15 6.42 -24.62
C ARG A 114 32.74 4.97 -24.94
N VAL A 115 31.75 4.77 -25.82
CA VAL A 115 31.23 3.43 -26.22
C VAL A 115 31.55 3.12 -27.69
N GLU A 116 32.73 3.53 -28.17
CA GLU A 116 33.36 2.98 -29.37
C GLU A 116 34.82 2.67 -29.03
N GLY A 117 35.10 1.47 -28.54
CA GLY A 117 36.46 1.07 -28.19
C GLY A 117 36.51 -0.24 -27.41
N ASN A 118 36.74 -1.32 -28.15
CA ASN A 118 37.05 -2.69 -27.73
C ASN A 118 37.70 -2.85 -26.35
N SER A 119 37.31 -3.89 -25.61
CA SER A 119 38.23 -4.96 -25.24
C SER A 119 37.51 -6.16 -24.64
N GLU A 120 37.68 -7.30 -25.31
CA GLU A 120 37.57 -8.63 -24.74
C GLU A 120 38.47 -8.74 -23.51
N ILE A 121 37.98 -9.37 -22.44
CA ILE A 121 38.78 -10.24 -21.55
C ILE A 121 37.81 -11.17 -20.81
N SER A 122 38.17 -12.45 -20.88
CA SER A 122 37.54 -13.61 -20.28
C SER A 122 37.88 -13.77 -18.79
N VAL A 123 37.43 -14.90 -18.22
CA VAL A 123 37.63 -15.43 -16.84
C VAL A 123 36.43 -15.14 -15.94
N ASP A 124 35.36 -15.94 -16.04
CA ASP A 124 35.15 -17.25 -15.38
C ASP A 124 34.79 -17.13 -13.89
N SER A 125 33.49 -17.25 -13.61
CA SER A 125 32.94 -17.81 -12.37
C SER A 125 31.46 -18.14 -12.59
N THR A 126 31.25 -19.43 -12.79
CA THR A 126 29.99 -20.14 -13.04
C THR A 126 28.91 -19.85 -11.98
N VAL A 127 27.79 -19.22 -12.38
CA VAL A 127 26.48 -19.40 -11.71
C VAL A 127 25.41 -19.60 -12.78
N VAL A 128 24.95 -20.84 -12.88
CA VAL A 128 23.89 -21.32 -13.75
C VAL A 128 22.55 -20.67 -13.39
N TYR A 129 21.97 -19.89 -14.30
CA TYR A 129 20.51 -19.81 -14.50
C TYR A 129 20.22 -19.61 -15.98
N SER A 130 19.44 -20.55 -16.53
CA SER A 130 19.04 -20.64 -17.92
C SER A 130 18.45 -19.33 -18.46
N ILE A 131 19.14 -18.74 -19.44
CA ILE A 131 18.60 -17.73 -20.34
C ILE A 131 18.33 -18.45 -21.67
N LYS A 132 17.09 -18.41 -22.14
CA LYS A 132 16.76 -18.56 -23.55
C LYS A 132 16.02 -17.29 -23.98
N ASP A 133 16.80 -16.47 -24.66
CA ASP A 133 16.57 -15.52 -25.75
C ASP A 133 15.32 -14.63 -25.74
N THR A 134 15.45 -13.30 -25.64
CA THR A 134 16.03 -12.31 -26.59
C THR A 134 14.99 -11.87 -27.62
N ILE A 135 14.29 -10.77 -27.32
CA ILE A 135 13.95 -9.73 -28.28
C ILE A 135 14.17 -8.39 -27.55
N GLU A 136 14.96 -7.54 -28.18
CA GLU A 136 15.35 -6.19 -27.77
C GLU A 136 14.13 -5.27 -27.59
N ASP A 137 14.01 -4.72 -26.38
CA ASP A 137 13.37 -3.44 -26.12
C ASP A 137 14.21 -2.81 -25.02
N ASP A 138 14.90 -1.71 -25.33
CA ASP A 138 15.82 -1.00 -24.43
C ASP A 138 15.05 -0.21 -23.34
N SER A 139 13.89 -0.74 -22.94
CA SER A 139 13.20 -0.33 -21.74
C SER A 139 13.96 -0.93 -20.56
N LYS A 140 14.67 -0.07 -19.81
CA LYS A 140 15.28 -0.43 -18.51
C LYS A 140 14.30 -1.27 -17.70
N LYS A 141 14.50 -2.59 -17.68
CA LYS A 141 13.63 -3.52 -16.96
C LYS A 141 13.76 -3.20 -15.48
N LEU A 142 12.74 -2.57 -14.91
CA LEU A 142 12.71 -2.20 -13.50
C LEU A 142 13.01 -3.45 -12.66
N LYS A 143 14.07 -3.39 -11.85
CA LYS A 143 14.42 -4.46 -10.93
C LYS A 143 13.52 -4.33 -9.71
N PHE A 144 12.55 -5.23 -9.58
CA PHE A 144 11.65 -5.28 -8.43
C PHE A 144 12.24 -6.14 -7.31
N LYS A 145 12.36 -5.56 -6.11
CA LYS A 145 12.66 -6.29 -4.88
C LYS A 145 11.37 -6.87 -4.30
N LYS A 146 11.44 -8.11 -3.82
CA LYS A 146 10.35 -8.79 -3.12
C LYS A 146 10.63 -8.82 -1.63
N GLN A 147 9.66 -8.42 -0.81
CA GLN A 147 9.80 -8.40 0.64
C GLN A 147 8.51 -8.83 1.34
N HIS A 148 8.62 -9.73 2.32
CA HIS A 148 7.52 -10.12 3.19
C HIS A 148 7.34 -9.11 4.33
N CYS A 149 6.09 -8.82 4.67
CA CYS A 149 5.77 -7.87 5.72
C CYS A 149 4.38 -8.11 6.32
N TYR A 150 4.17 -7.57 7.51
CA TYR A 150 2.84 -7.24 8.01
C TYR A 150 2.51 -5.79 7.65
N VAL A 151 1.33 -5.57 7.07
CA VAL A 151 0.84 -4.20 6.82
C VAL A 151 0.00 -3.80 8.02
N LYS A 152 0.46 -2.79 8.78
CA LYS A 152 -0.22 -2.32 10.00
C LYS A 152 -1.27 -1.27 9.69
N ASN A 153 -0.96 -0.36 8.76
CA ASN A 153 -1.85 0.74 8.43
C ASN A 153 -1.76 1.10 6.95
N VAL A 154 -2.83 1.73 6.45
CA VAL A 154 -2.89 2.31 5.12
C VAL A 154 -3.70 3.60 5.18
N PHE A 155 -3.15 4.66 4.61
CA PHE A 155 -3.75 5.98 4.64
C PHE A 155 -3.39 6.78 3.41
N ARG A 156 -4.12 7.89 3.18
CA ARG A 156 -3.88 8.81 2.09
C ARG A 156 -3.52 10.18 2.65
N THR A 157 -2.45 10.77 2.13
CA THR A 157 -1.99 12.11 2.49
C THR A 157 -1.61 12.85 1.20
N ASN A 158 -2.16 14.05 1.00
CA ASN A 158 -1.90 14.87 -0.19
C ASN A 158 -2.11 14.14 -1.53
N GLY A 159 -3.15 13.29 -1.59
CA GLY A 159 -3.46 12.50 -2.80
C GLY A 159 -2.65 11.21 -2.96
N VAL A 160 -1.50 11.11 -2.30
CA VAL A 160 -0.61 9.93 -2.32
C VAL A 160 -1.04 8.92 -1.25
N ILE A 161 -0.91 7.63 -1.54
CA ILE A 161 -1.30 6.55 -0.63
C ILE A 161 -0.05 5.92 -0.04
N PHE A 162 -0.05 5.79 1.28
CA PHE A 162 1.04 5.21 2.04
C PHE A 162 0.57 3.96 2.77
N ILE A 163 1.50 3.01 2.94
CA ILE A 163 1.35 1.87 3.84
C ILE A 163 2.43 1.94 4.91
N GLU A 164 2.05 1.57 6.14
CA GLU A 164 3.01 1.33 7.23
C GLU A 164 3.18 -0.17 7.39
N VAL A 165 4.43 -0.61 7.25
CA VAL A 165 4.78 -2.03 7.18
C VAL A 165 5.84 -2.39 8.18
N ASP A 166 5.71 -3.60 8.71
CA ASP A 166 6.67 -4.26 9.55
C ASP A 166 7.31 -5.40 8.76
N TYR A 167 8.62 -5.34 8.52
CA TYR A 167 9.29 -6.32 7.68
C TYR A 167 9.58 -7.60 8.44
N ILE A 168 9.31 -8.72 7.78
CA ILE A 168 9.52 -10.05 8.34
C ILE A 168 10.34 -10.90 7.39
N GLU A 169 10.98 -11.90 7.96
CA GLU A 169 11.63 -12.96 7.22
C GLU A 169 10.71 -14.18 7.22
N TYR A 170 10.41 -14.69 6.03
CA TYR A 170 9.49 -15.79 5.83
C TYR A 170 10.24 -16.99 5.25
N TYR A 171 10.25 -18.09 5.99
CA TYR A 171 10.95 -19.32 5.63
C TYR A 171 9.95 -20.46 5.45
N LYS A 172 10.33 -21.43 4.60
CA LYS A 172 9.54 -22.64 4.30
C LYS A 172 10.42 -23.87 4.32
N GLY A 173 9.83 -25.03 4.60
CA GLY A 173 10.53 -26.30 4.50
C GLY A 173 11.69 -26.42 5.49
N ARG A 174 12.77 -27.08 5.03
CA ARG A 174 13.98 -27.29 5.84
C ARG A 174 14.59 -25.99 6.39
N LYS A 175 14.58 -24.92 5.60
CA LYS A 175 15.08 -23.59 6.02
C LYS A 175 14.26 -22.99 7.15
N ALA A 176 12.96 -23.30 7.23
CA ALA A 176 12.13 -22.87 8.34
C ALA A 176 12.56 -23.53 9.64
N VAL A 177 12.79 -24.85 9.61
CA VAL A 177 13.25 -25.63 10.77
C VAL A 177 14.64 -25.17 11.22
N GLU A 178 15.56 -24.96 10.28
CA GLU A 178 16.91 -24.44 10.57
C GLU A 178 16.84 -23.08 11.27
N LYS A 179 16.05 -22.14 10.75
CA LYS A 179 15.93 -20.81 11.35
C LYS A 179 15.19 -20.83 12.70
N ALA A 180 14.16 -21.64 12.84
CA ALA A 180 13.47 -21.82 14.10
C ALA A 180 14.39 -22.45 15.16
N LYS A 181 15.26 -23.38 14.76
CA LYS A 181 16.27 -23.97 15.64
C LYS A 181 17.29 -22.92 16.10
N GLU A 182 17.80 -22.08 15.18
CA GLU A 182 18.70 -20.97 15.54
C GLU A 182 18.09 -20.01 16.56
N ASN A 183 16.77 -19.78 16.47
CA ASN A 183 16.03 -18.90 17.37
C ASN A 183 15.50 -19.60 18.63
N ASN A 184 15.76 -20.90 18.83
CA ASN A 184 15.21 -21.72 19.91
C ASN A 184 13.67 -21.79 19.95
N GLU A 185 13.02 -21.67 18.79
CA GLU A 185 11.56 -21.74 18.61
C GLU A 185 11.13 -23.01 17.86
N ALA A 186 12.08 -23.85 17.43
CA ALA A 186 11.76 -25.14 16.83
C ALA A 186 11.34 -26.15 17.91
N GLU A 187 10.30 -26.92 17.60
CA GLU A 187 9.94 -28.09 18.40
C GLU A 187 10.95 -29.21 18.17
N TYR A 188 11.08 -30.09 19.16
CA TYR A 188 11.96 -31.23 19.06
C TYR A 188 11.38 -32.47 19.73
N ASP A 189 11.80 -33.62 19.23
CA ASP A 189 11.56 -34.93 19.84
C ASP A 189 12.92 -35.66 19.98
N ILE A 190 12.98 -36.62 20.91
CA ILE A 190 14.18 -37.44 21.14
C ILE A 190 13.94 -38.80 20.48
N ASP A 191 14.74 -39.13 19.48
CA ASP A 191 14.68 -40.42 18.80
C ASP A 191 15.09 -41.56 19.76
N LYS A 192 14.79 -42.81 19.38
CA LYS A 192 15.13 -44.03 20.13
C LYS A 192 16.63 -44.17 20.43
N ASN A 193 17.47 -43.49 19.67
CA ASN A 193 18.92 -43.46 19.85
C ASN A 193 19.41 -42.34 20.79
N GLY A 194 18.50 -41.47 21.28
CA GLY A 194 18.83 -40.30 22.09
C GLY A 194 19.10 -39.02 21.29
N ASP A 195 18.94 -39.04 19.96
CA ASP A 195 19.20 -37.89 19.09
C ASP A 195 18.02 -36.91 19.07
N THR A 196 18.31 -35.61 19.01
CA THR A 196 17.29 -34.56 18.96
C THR A 196 16.84 -34.29 17.52
N LEU A 197 15.58 -34.61 17.21
CA LEU A 197 14.94 -34.32 15.93
C LEU A 197 14.12 -33.02 16.02
N TYR A 198 14.52 -32.00 15.28
CA TYR A 198 13.79 -30.72 15.22
C TYR A 198 12.76 -30.70 14.09
N PHE A 199 11.57 -30.12 14.35
CA PHE A 199 10.51 -30.01 13.36
C PHE A 199 9.59 -28.79 13.61
N LEU A 200 8.73 -28.52 12.63
CA LEU A 200 7.66 -27.51 12.67
C LEU A 200 6.40 -28.11 12.06
N TYR A 201 5.25 -28.03 12.73
CA TYR A 201 4.00 -28.60 12.23
C TYR A 201 3.51 -27.92 10.94
N ASP A 202 3.58 -26.59 10.88
CA ASP A 202 3.03 -25.83 9.76
C ASP A 202 4.00 -25.71 8.57
N ASN A 203 5.19 -26.30 8.66
CA ASN A 203 6.21 -26.31 7.60
C ASN A 203 6.64 -24.91 7.09
N TYR A 204 6.36 -23.86 7.88
CA TYR A 204 6.84 -22.50 7.67
C TYR A 204 7.27 -21.87 9.00
N TYR A 205 8.11 -20.85 8.90
CA TYR A 205 8.57 -20.08 10.05
C TYR A 205 8.62 -18.60 9.67
N VAL A 206 8.17 -17.74 10.58
CA VAL A 206 8.17 -16.29 10.41
C VAL A 206 9.04 -15.70 11.52
N SER A 207 10.12 -15.03 11.14
CA SER A 207 10.93 -14.29 12.09
C SER A 207 10.70 -12.79 11.94
N ASN A 208 10.50 -12.11 13.06
CA ASN A 208 10.41 -10.65 13.11
C ASN A 208 11.42 -10.11 14.13
N THR A 209 12.68 -10.04 13.71
CA THR A 209 13.78 -9.52 14.54
C THR A 209 13.77 -8.00 14.65
N ASN A 210 13.12 -7.29 13.71
CA ASN A 210 13.10 -5.84 13.67
C ASN A 210 11.68 -5.30 13.41
N THR A 211 11.00 -4.94 14.49
CA THR A 211 9.62 -4.42 14.50
C THR A 211 9.50 -2.96 14.05
N LYS A 212 10.58 -2.36 13.51
CA LYS A 212 10.57 -0.96 13.07
C LYS A 212 9.63 -0.79 11.88
N LEU A 213 8.56 -0.04 12.11
CA LEU A 213 7.62 0.34 11.07
C LEU A 213 8.28 1.21 10.02
N ARG A 214 8.00 0.89 8.75
CA ARG A 214 8.48 1.64 7.59
C ARG A 214 7.29 2.14 6.81
N ARG A 215 7.36 3.40 6.42
CA ARG A 215 6.36 4.02 5.55
C ARG A 215 6.80 3.85 4.11
N LEU A 216 5.94 3.26 3.30
CA LEU A 216 6.18 3.07 1.87
C LEU A 216 5.07 3.73 1.06
N GLU A 217 5.46 4.32 -0.06
CA GLU A 217 4.54 4.89 -1.03
C GLU A 217 3.97 3.79 -1.93
N LEU A 218 2.67 3.86 -2.21
CA LEU A 218 2.03 3.01 -3.20
C LEU A 218 1.97 3.72 -4.55
N ASN A 219 2.31 3.00 -5.61
CA ASN A 219 2.05 3.47 -6.96
C ASN A 219 0.53 3.64 -7.19
N ASP A 220 0.13 4.66 -7.94
CA ASP A 220 -1.28 4.91 -8.28
C ASP A 220 -1.98 3.72 -8.95
N LYS A 221 -1.21 2.89 -9.66
CA LYS A 221 -1.67 1.69 -10.38
C LYS A 221 -1.29 0.39 -9.66
N VAL A 222 -1.05 0.46 -8.34
CA VAL A 222 -0.67 -0.71 -7.54
C VAL A 222 -1.72 -1.83 -7.68
N ARG A 223 -1.26 -3.04 -7.99
CA ARG A 223 -2.13 -4.22 -8.12
C ARG A 223 -2.20 -4.98 -6.81
N ILE A 224 -3.41 -5.21 -6.31
CA ILE A 224 -3.64 -6.03 -5.11
C ILE A 224 -4.19 -7.39 -5.52
N GLN A 225 -3.39 -8.44 -5.36
CA GLN A 225 -3.73 -9.81 -5.75
C GLN A 225 -4.67 -10.44 -4.71
N SER A 226 -5.95 -10.06 -4.76
CA SER A 226 -7.10 -10.59 -3.99
C SER A 226 -8.34 -9.69 -4.11
N LEU A 227 -8.19 -8.48 -4.65
CA LEU A 227 -9.27 -7.52 -4.85
C LEU A 227 -9.53 -7.31 -6.34
N ASN A 228 -10.78 -7.49 -6.76
CA ASN A 228 -11.23 -6.99 -8.05
C ASN A 228 -11.26 -5.46 -7.99
N GLN A 229 -10.21 -4.82 -8.51
CA GLN A 229 -10.14 -3.38 -8.68
C GLN A 229 -11.03 -2.99 -9.88
N ILE A 230 -12.32 -2.77 -9.61
CA ILE A 230 -13.30 -2.37 -10.64
C ILE A 230 -13.18 -0.86 -10.94
N SER A 231 -12.67 -0.06 -9.99
CA SER A 231 -12.51 1.38 -10.12
C SER A 231 -11.08 1.81 -10.44
N LYS A 232 -10.93 2.96 -11.10
CA LYS A 232 -9.66 3.67 -11.28
C LYS A 232 -9.20 4.25 -9.93
N GLY A 233 -8.62 3.42 -9.08
CA GLY A 233 -8.04 3.86 -7.81
C GLY A 233 -7.87 2.75 -6.79
N PHE A 234 -6.98 2.98 -5.83
CA PHE A 234 -6.74 2.05 -4.75
C PHE A 234 -7.94 1.97 -3.80
N PRO A 235 -8.52 0.79 -3.55
CA PRO A 235 -9.69 0.63 -2.70
C PRO A 235 -9.31 0.66 -1.21
N LEU A 236 -8.99 1.86 -0.70
CA LEU A 236 -8.44 2.08 0.66
C LEU A 236 -9.22 1.33 1.75
N LYS A 237 -10.55 1.52 1.82
CA LYS A 237 -11.41 0.89 2.82
C LYS A 237 -11.44 -0.64 2.72
N ALA A 238 -11.42 -1.17 1.50
CA ALA A 238 -11.42 -2.62 1.30
C ALA A 238 -10.07 -3.21 1.73
N PHE A 239 -8.98 -2.53 1.41
CA PHE A 239 -7.65 -2.97 1.83
C PHE A 239 -7.46 -2.87 3.35
N GLN A 240 -7.99 -1.83 4.00
CA GLN A 240 -8.04 -1.72 5.48
C GLN A 240 -8.71 -2.94 6.12
N LYS A 241 -9.81 -3.44 5.52
CA LYS A 241 -10.49 -4.66 5.99
C LYS A 241 -9.67 -5.94 5.75
N ILE A 242 -8.82 -5.98 4.73
CA ILE A 242 -7.96 -7.16 4.49
C ILE A 242 -6.82 -7.19 5.51
N ILE A 243 -6.25 -6.03 5.84
CA ILE A 243 -5.10 -5.96 6.74
C ILE A 243 -5.51 -6.11 8.22
N SER A 244 -6.79 -5.95 8.58
CA SER A 244 -7.25 -6.12 9.96
C SER A 244 -7.02 -7.52 10.51
N ASP A 245 -6.98 -8.53 9.64
CA ASP A 245 -6.70 -9.91 10.02
C ASP A 245 -5.18 -10.19 10.17
N ASN A 246 -4.35 -9.15 10.12
CA ASN A 246 -2.88 -9.20 10.13
C ASN A 246 -2.27 -10.27 9.19
N PRO A 247 -2.71 -10.36 7.93
CA PRO A 247 -2.15 -11.34 7.01
C PRO A 247 -0.70 -11.02 6.65
N ILE A 248 0.10 -12.05 6.39
CA ILE A 248 1.41 -11.88 5.78
C ILE A 248 1.21 -11.46 4.32
N MET A 249 1.86 -10.36 3.95
CA MET A 249 1.83 -9.80 2.62
C MET A 249 3.22 -9.89 1.98
N LEU A 250 3.24 -10.11 0.67
CA LEU A 250 4.42 -10.00 -0.18
C LEU A 250 4.31 -8.73 -1.01
N LEU A 251 5.26 -7.83 -0.84
CA LEU A 251 5.37 -6.59 -1.60
C LEU A 251 6.38 -6.76 -2.73
N GLU A 252 6.03 -6.30 -3.93
CA GLU A 252 6.98 -6.07 -5.02
C GLU A 252 7.20 -4.56 -5.14
N MET A 253 8.43 -4.13 -4.92
CA MET A 253 8.82 -2.72 -4.81
C MET A 253 10.04 -2.37 -5.66
N ASN A 254 10.12 -1.13 -6.11
CA ASN A 254 11.28 -0.57 -6.80
C ASN A 254 11.52 0.83 -6.22
N ASP A 255 12.75 1.10 -5.79
CA ASP A 255 13.17 2.38 -5.19
C ASP A 255 12.25 2.92 -4.08
N GLY A 256 11.73 2.02 -3.24
CA GLY A 256 10.86 2.36 -2.11
C GLY A 256 9.38 2.53 -2.45
N ILE A 257 9.02 2.45 -3.74
CA ILE A 257 7.64 2.51 -4.22
C ILE A 257 7.09 1.09 -4.41
N VAL A 258 5.88 0.84 -3.94
CA VAL A 258 5.21 -0.46 -4.01
C VAL A 258 4.31 -0.53 -5.24
N TYR A 259 4.53 -1.54 -6.08
CA TYR A 259 3.81 -1.74 -7.35
C TYR A 259 2.82 -2.90 -7.29
N LYS A 260 3.07 -3.87 -6.42
CA LYS A 260 2.19 -5.02 -6.24
C LYS A 260 2.17 -5.49 -4.80
N ILE A 261 0.97 -5.84 -4.33
CA ILE A 261 0.72 -6.40 -3.02
C ILE A 261 0.02 -7.74 -3.20
N THR A 262 0.58 -8.79 -2.61
CA THR A 262 0.03 -10.15 -2.71
C THR A 262 -0.14 -10.74 -1.31
N LYS A 263 -1.31 -11.30 -1.02
CA LYS A 263 -1.50 -12.05 0.23
C LYS A 263 -0.70 -13.35 0.15
N GLN A 264 0.21 -13.56 1.09
CA GLN A 264 0.93 -14.83 1.19
C GLN A 264 -0.03 -15.89 1.72
N LYS A 265 -0.26 -16.94 0.93
CA LYS A 265 -0.96 -18.13 1.40
C LYS A 265 0.01 -18.94 2.27
N LEU A 266 -0.42 -19.23 3.49
CA LEU A 266 0.25 -20.17 4.37
C LEU A 266 -0.01 -21.60 3.85
N PRO A 267 0.94 -22.53 4.02
CA PRO A 267 0.79 -23.95 3.68
C PRO A 267 -0.43 -24.59 4.33
#